data_AF-A0A1Y1KLM4-F1
#
_entry.id   AF-A0A1Y1KLM4-F1
#
_cell.length_a   1.000
_cell.length_b   1.000
_cell.length_c   1.000
_cell.angle_alpha   90.00
_cell.angle_beta   90.00
_cell.angle_gamma   90.00
#
_symmetry.space_group_name_H-M   'P 1'
#
loop_
_entity.id
_entity.type
_entity.pdbx_description
1 polymer ?
#
loop_
_entity_poly.entity_id
_entity_poly.type
_entity_poly.pdbx_seq_one_letter_code
_entity_poly.pdbx_strand_id
1 'polypeptide(L)'
;GSLTPYSDLNPNYKVYEVDSNTQNVLDFDTWSYNLTEANADPQISPQWKKLYSFKESFGLSSVTPNDVAKLVERMTKDPKLTESYFRFQSREADSSLALGCDSDCEIENICYMVTFVHGKNFQCQTFTDMYNSNRPKPKPT
;
A
#
# COMPACT_ATOMS: atom_id res chain seq x y z
N GLY A 1 9.36 -2.85 3.52
CA GLY A 1 8.86 -3.27 4.85
C GLY A 1 9.99 -3.16 5.85
N SER A 2 9.70 -3.29 7.13
CA SER A 2 10.68 -3.25 8.22
C SER A 2 10.20 -4.11 9.38
N LEU A 3 11.14 -4.81 10.03
CA LEU A 3 10.85 -5.48 11.30
C LEU A 3 10.71 -4.48 12.45
N THR A 4 11.33 -3.31 12.35
CA THR A 4 11.15 -2.25 13.34
C THR A 4 9.74 -1.66 13.25
N PRO A 5 9.08 -1.41 14.40
CA PRO A 5 7.83 -0.67 14.46
C PRO A 5 8.01 0.84 14.29
N TYR A 6 9.25 1.33 14.09
CA TYR A 6 9.54 2.75 13.98
C TYR A 6 9.00 3.38 12.67
N SER A 7 8.18 4.42 12.71
CA SER A 7 7.29 4.80 13.83
C SER A 7 5.85 4.43 13.48
N ASP A 8 5.10 3.97 14.48
CA ASP A 8 3.65 3.76 14.41
C ASP A 8 3.19 2.73 13.37
N LEU A 9 4.00 1.70 13.15
CA LEU A 9 3.73 0.60 12.23
C LEU A 9 3.84 -0.76 12.92
N ASN A 10 3.04 -1.72 12.46
CA ASN A 10 3.26 -3.12 12.82
C ASN A 10 4.55 -3.66 12.17
N PRO A 11 5.32 -4.53 12.85
CA PRO A 11 6.45 -5.22 12.24
C PRO A 11 6.03 -6.08 11.05
N ASN A 12 6.79 -6.03 9.94
CA ASN A 12 6.51 -6.87 8.78
C ASN A 12 7.75 -7.46 8.10
N TYR A 13 7.52 -8.54 7.35
CA TYR A 13 8.43 -9.03 6.33
C TYR A 13 7.65 -9.34 5.04
N LYS A 14 8.38 -9.52 3.93
CA LYS A 14 7.82 -9.87 2.63
C LYS A 14 8.44 -11.15 2.10
N VAL A 15 7.62 -11.96 1.43
CA VAL A 15 8.05 -13.16 0.71
C VAL A 15 7.71 -12.95 -0.76
N TYR A 16 8.71 -13.01 -1.63
CA TYR A 16 8.55 -12.83 -3.07
C TYR A 16 8.50 -14.20 -3.75
N GLU A 17 7.49 -14.40 -4.58
CA GLU A 17 7.47 -15.52 -5.53
C GLU A 17 8.12 -15.05 -6.83
N VAL A 18 9.10 -15.81 -7.31
CA VAL A 18 9.92 -15.43 -8.47
C VAL A 18 9.99 -16.60 -9.44
N ASP A 19 9.82 -16.31 -10.73
CA ASP A 19 9.98 -17.29 -11.78
C ASP A 19 11.45 -17.71 -11.91
N SER A 20 11.71 -19.02 -11.79
CA SER A 20 13.08 -19.54 -11.76
C SER A 20 13.86 -19.36 -13.07
N ASN A 21 13.18 -19.19 -14.21
CA ASN A 21 13.82 -19.09 -15.51
C ASN A 21 14.09 -17.63 -15.92
N THR A 22 13.11 -16.77 -15.72
CA THR A 22 13.13 -15.36 -16.14
C THR A 22 13.54 -14.41 -15.03
N GLN A 23 13.55 -14.89 -13.77
CA GLN A 23 13.80 -14.10 -12.57
C GLN A 23 12.78 -12.96 -12.35
N ASN A 24 11.64 -13.01 -13.07
CA ASN A 24 10.56 -12.07 -12.89
C ASN A 24 9.81 -12.38 -11.60
N VAL A 25 9.46 -11.33 -10.86
CA VAL A 25 8.54 -11.44 -9.72
C VAL A 25 7.16 -11.85 -10.25
N LEU A 26 6.57 -12.88 -9.65
CA LEU A 26 5.24 -13.38 -9.97
C LEU A 26 4.18 -12.80 -9.03
N ASP A 27 4.49 -12.72 -7.75
CA ASP A 27 3.70 -12.06 -6.70
C ASP A 27 4.58 -11.79 -5.47
N PHE A 28 4.02 -11.11 -4.48
CA PHE A 28 4.59 -11.10 -3.15
C PHE A 28 3.53 -11.08 -2.05
N ASP A 29 3.85 -11.77 -0.97
CA ASP A 29 3.08 -11.78 0.26
C ASP A 29 3.73 -10.88 1.29
N THR A 30 2.93 -10.12 2.02
CA THR A 30 3.38 -9.40 3.21
C THR A 30 2.83 -10.08 4.44
N TRP A 31 3.68 -10.30 5.44
CA TRP A 31 3.34 -10.90 6.72
C TRP A 31 3.58 -9.89 7.83
N SER A 32 2.67 -9.82 8.78
CA SER A 32 2.69 -8.87 9.89
C SER A 32 2.08 -9.50 11.13
N TYR A 33 2.32 -8.91 12.29
CA TYR A 33 1.52 -9.17 13.50
C TYR A 33 1.04 -7.86 14.10
N ASN A 34 -0.08 -7.88 14.81
CA ASN A 34 -0.59 -6.69 15.49
C ASN A 34 0.19 -6.48 16.81
N LEU A 35 0.86 -5.34 16.92
CA LEU A 35 1.68 -5.02 18.09
C LEU A 35 0.84 -4.77 19.35
N THR A 36 -0.35 -4.21 19.22
CA THR A 36 -1.32 -4.02 20.32
C THR A 36 -1.73 -5.37 20.89
N GLU A 37 -2.11 -6.32 20.03
CA GLU A 37 -2.47 -7.69 20.44
C GLU A 37 -1.28 -8.39 21.12
N ALA A 38 -0.08 -8.29 20.53
CA ALA A 38 1.11 -8.92 21.09
C ALA A 38 1.52 -8.36 22.46
N ASN A 39 1.29 -7.07 22.70
CA ASN A 39 1.60 -6.43 23.98
C ASN A 39 0.54 -6.68 25.06
N ALA A 40 -0.68 -7.11 24.69
CA ALA A 40 -1.75 -7.40 25.63
C ALA A 40 -1.44 -8.63 26.50
N ASP A 41 -0.69 -9.61 25.97
CA ASP A 41 -0.18 -10.75 26.73
C ASP A 41 1.30 -11.02 26.39
N PRO A 42 2.25 -10.43 27.14
CA PRO A 42 3.68 -10.61 26.90
C PRO A 42 4.20 -12.04 27.09
N GLN A 43 3.41 -12.96 27.65
CA GLN A 43 3.80 -14.37 27.79
C GLN A 43 3.57 -15.17 26.49
N ILE A 44 2.74 -14.66 25.58
CA ILE A 44 2.44 -15.29 24.32
C ILE A 44 3.33 -14.68 23.23
N SER A 45 3.99 -15.54 22.46
CA SER A 45 4.78 -15.07 21.31
C SER A 45 3.89 -14.42 20.25
N PRO A 46 4.33 -13.34 19.59
CA PRO A 46 3.54 -12.65 18.58
C PRO A 46 3.08 -13.59 17.46
N GLN A 47 1.79 -13.51 17.12
CA GLN A 47 1.18 -14.33 16.09
C GLN A 47 1.30 -13.67 14.72
N TRP A 48 2.24 -14.14 13.91
CA TRP A 48 2.43 -13.68 12.53
C TRP A 48 1.33 -14.22 11.61
N LYS A 49 0.73 -13.31 10.83
CA LYS A 49 -0.33 -13.63 9.89
C LYS A 49 -0.02 -13.01 8.53
N LYS A 50 -0.51 -13.63 7.46
CA LYS A 50 -0.46 -13.04 6.12
C LYS A 50 -1.34 -11.80 6.14
N LEU A 51 -0.73 -10.65 5.90
CA LEU A 51 -1.44 -9.38 5.77
C LEU A 51 -2.14 -9.31 4.41
N TYR A 52 -1.41 -9.54 3.33
CA TYR A 52 -1.97 -9.54 1.98
C TYR A 52 -1.06 -10.22 0.94
N SER A 53 -1.67 -10.71 -0.15
CA SER A 53 -1.00 -10.96 -1.44
C SER A 53 -1.25 -9.76 -2.34
N PHE A 54 -0.21 -9.26 -3.01
CA PHE A 54 -0.37 -8.08 -3.86
C PHE A 54 -1.31 -8.35 -5.04
N LYS A 55 -1.16 -9.48 -5.73
CA LYS A 55 -2.07 -9.83 -6.83
C LYS A 55 -3.50 -10.03 -6.37
N GLU A 56 -3.71 -10.78 -5.30
CA GLU A 56 -5.04 -11.09 -4.79
C GLU A 56 -5.77 -9.81 -4.36
N SER A 57 -5.13 -8.99 -3.52
CA SER A 57 -5.78 -7.82 -2.92
C SER A 57 -6.05 -6.69 -3.92
N PHE A 58 -5.28 -6.58 -5.00
CA PHE A 58 -5.48 -5.56 -6.04
C PHE A 58 -6.13 -6.12 -7.33
N GLY A 59 -6.43 -7.41 -7.37
CA GLY A 59 -7.07 -8.09 -8.49
C GLY A 59 -6.21 -8.04 -9.76
N LEU A 60 -4.93 -8.36 -9.65
CA LEU A 60 -3.97 -8.36 -10.76
C LEU A 60 -3.70 -9.77 -11.28
N SER A 61 -3.64 -9.91 -12.61
CA SER A 61 -3.19 -11.14 -13.27
C SER A 61 -1.66 -11.28 -13.25
N SER A 62 -0.93 -10.16 -13.29
CA SER A 62 0.53 -10.11 -13.22
C SER A 62 1.01 -8.88 -12.44
N VAL A 63 2.26 -8.92 -11.98
CA VAL A 63 2.94 -7.78 -11.33
C VAL A 63 3.91 -7.07 -12.27
N THR A 64 3.68 -7.16 -13.58
CA THR A 64 4.49 -6.43 -14.56
C THR A 64 4.33 -4.92 -14.40
N PRO A 65 5.32 -4.10 -14.79
CA PRO A 65 5.22 -2.64 -14.68
C PRO A 65 3.96 -2.05 -15.33
N ASN A 66 3.53 -2.63 -16.45
CA ASN A 66 2.33 -2.20 -17.16
C ASN A 66 1.04 -2.50 -16.38
N ASP A 67 0.92 -3.67 -15.75
CA ASP A 67 -0.27 -4.01 -14.97
C ASP A 67 -0.32 -3.23 -13.65
N VAL A 68 0.85 -2.94 -13.05
CA VAL A 68 0.94 -2.03 -11.90
C VAL A 68 0.59 -0.59 -12.30
N ALA A 69 1.00 -0.10 -13.47
CA ALA A 69 0.59 1.22 -13.95
C ALA A 69 -0.94 1.33 -14.11
N LYS A 70 -1.58 0.30 -14.68
CA LYS A 70 -3.05 0.21 -14.75
C LYS A 70 -3.72 0.14 -13.38
N LEU A 71 -3.07 -0.48 -12.39
CA LEU A 71 -3.55 -0.42 -11.00
C LEU A 71 -3.57 1.03 -10.51
N VAL A 72 -2.50 1.79 -10.70
CA VAL A 72 -2.46 3.20 -10.28
C VAL A 72 -3.55 4.02 -10.97
N GLU A 73 -3.79 3.81 -12.26
CA GLU A 73 -4.93 4.44 -12.95
C GLU A 73 -6.28 4.08 -12.31
N ARG A 74 -6.49 2.81 -11.93
CA ARG A 74 -7.70 2.36 -11.22
C ARG A 74 -7.81 3.03 -9.84
N MET A 75 -6.71 3.19 -9.12
CA MET A 75 -6.68 3.86 -7.81
C MET A 75 -7.14 5.32 -7.89
N THR A 76 -6.91 6.01 -9.03
CA THR A 76 -7.45 7.37 -9.22
C THR A 76 -8.98 7.42 -9.27
N LYS A 77 -9.65 6.29 -9.48
CA LYS A 77 -11.11 6.19 -9.67
C LYS A 77 -11.78 5.50 -8.49
N ASP A 78 -11.15 4.48 -7.93
CA ASP A 78 -11.74 3.60 -6.91
C ASP A 78 -11.17 3.89 -5.52
N PRO A 79 -11.94 4.53 -4.61
CA PRO A 79 -11.49 4.83 -3.25
C PRO A 79 -11.17 3.57 -2.43
N LYS A 80 -11.74 2.41 -2.77
CA LYS A 80 -11.45 1.17 -2.03
C LYS A 80 -10.02 0.70 -2.24
N LEU A 81 -9.45 0.96 -3.42
CA LEU A 81 -8.08 0.57 -3.72
C LEU A 81 -7.07 1.46 -2.99
N THR A 82 -7.32 2.77 -2.90
CA THR A 82 -6.48 3.69 -2.13
C THR A 82 -6.61 3.45 -0.63
N GLU A 83 -7.82 3.17 -0.13
CA GLU A 83 -8.04 2.73 1.26
C GLU A 83 -7.25 1.45 1.56
N SER A 84 -7.39 0.41 0.73
CA SER A 84 -6.67 -0.86 0.90
C SER A 84 -5.16 -0.64 0.90
N TYR A 85 -4.66 0.19 -0.02
CA TYR A 85 -3.23 0.53 -0.07
C TYR A 85 -2.76 1.23 1.20
N PHE A 86 -3.50 2.22 1.70
CA PHE A 86 -3.18 2.91 2.96
C PHE A 86 -3.13 1.92 4.14
N ARG A 87 -4.11 1.03 4.26
CA ARG A 87 -4.14 0.00 5.31
C ARG A 87 -2.94 -0.94 5.22
N PHE A 88 -2.57 -1.38 4.02
CA PHE A 88 -1.40 -2.25 3.83
C PHE A 88 -0.07 -1.53 4.05
N GLN A 89 0.03 -0.26 3.66
CA GLN A 89 1.23 0.55 3.85
C GLN A 89 1.45 0.90 5.32
N SER A 90 0.37 1.17 6.07
CA SER A 90 0.37 1.30 7.53
C SER A 90 0.45 -0.03 8.27
N ARG A 91 0.35 -1.15 7.53
CA ARG A 91 0.43 -2.52 8.05
C ARG A 91 -0.64 -2.81 9.09
N GLU A 92 -1.82 -2.24 8.90
CA GLU A 92 -2.96 -2.35 9.82
C GLU A 92 -2.60 -1.91 11.26
N ALA A 93 -1.71 -0.93 11.40
CA ALA A 93 -1.35 -0.39 12.70
C ALA A 93 -2.46 0.51 13.25
N ASP A 94 -2.96 0.21 14.46
CA ASP A 94 -4.09 0.92 15.06
C ASP A 94 -3.88 2.44 15.13
N SER A 95 -2.66 2.88 15.47
CA SER A 95 -2.28 4.30 15.53
C SER A 95 -2.39 4.99 14.16
N SER A 96 -1.91 4.35 13.10
CA SER A 96 -2.02 4.87 11.74
C SER A 96 -3.47 4.87 11.26
N LEU A 97 -4.21 3.79 11.50
CA LEU A 97 -5.62 3.69 11.10
C LEU A 97 -6.50 4.73 11.80
N ALA A 98 -6.20 5.08 13.06
CA ALA A 98 -6.92 6.11 13.79
C ALA A 98 -6.74 7.52 13.20
N LEU A 99 -5.60 7.81 12.56
CA LEU A 99 -5.37 9.08 11.84
C LEU A 99 -6.15 9.13 10.53
N GLY A 100 -6.33 7.98 9.88
CA GLY A 100 -6.95 7.87 8.57
C GLY A 100 -6.07 8.41 7.44
N CYS A 101 -6.62 8.42 6.23
CA CYS A 101 -5.97 8.91 5.03
C CYS A 101 -6.99 9.71 4.22
N ASP A 102 -6.80 11.02 4.16
CA ASP A 102 -7.63 11.90 3.33
C ASP A 102 -7.16 11.88 1.87
N SER A 103 -7.79 12.71 1.03
CA SER A 103 -7.44 12.79 -0.39
C SER A 103 -5.97 13.16 -0.62
N ASP A 104 -5.39 13.97 0.25
CA ASP A 104 -4.03 14.47 0.07
C ASP A 104 -3.05 13.33 0.41
N CYS A 105 -3.31 12.59 1.49
CA CYS A 105 -2.63 11.33 1.81
C CYS A 105 -2.75 10.27 0.69
N GLU A 106 -3.93 10.11 0.09
CA GLU A 106 -4.13 9.17 -1.01
C GLU A 106 -3.32 9.54 -2.26
N ILE A 107 -3.29 10.83 -2.61
CA ILE A 107 -2.49 11.37 -3.72
C ILE A 107 -1.00 11.20 -3.43
N GLU A 108 -0.55 11.50 -2.20
CA GLU A 108 0.84 11.27 -1.80
C GLU A 108 1.25 9.82 -1.97
N ASN A 109 0.41 8.87 -1.55
CA ASN A 109 0.64 7.44 -1.74
C ASN A 109 0.79 7.06 -3.22
N ILE A 110 -0.09 7.57 -4.08
CA ILE A 110 0.00 7.38 -5.53
C ILE A 110 1.32 7.97 -6.07
N CYS A 111 1.67 9.19 -5.66
CA CYS A 111 2.89 9.87 -6.08
C CYS A 111 4.15 9.11 -5.65
N TYR A 112 4.17 8.54 -4.45
CA TYR A 112 5.25 7.67 -3.98
C TYR A 112 5.42 6.43 -4.86
N MET A 113 4.34 5.84 -5.38
CA MET A 113 4.42 4.66 -6.25
C MET A 113 5.01 4.98 -7.64
N VAL A 114 4.74 6.18 -8.17
CA VAL A 114 5.10 6.52 -9.56
C VAL A 114 6.34 7.41 -9.69
N THR A 115 6.89 7.88 -8.57
CA THR A 115 8.07 8.75 -8.56
C THR A 115 9.32 7.94 -8.21
N PHE A 116 10.06 7.54 -9.25
CA PHE A 116 11.32 6.81 -9.08
C PHE A 116 12.54 7.74 -8.98
N VAL A 117 12.51 8.88 -9.68
CA VAL A 117 13.64 9.83 -9.73
C VAL A 117 13.29 11.06 -8.90
N HIS A 118 14.11 11.36 -7.90
CA HIS A 118 13.96 12.56 -7.07
C HIS A 118 13.86 13.82 -7.94
N GLY A 119 12.84 14.64 -7.68
CA GLY A 119 12.58 15.88 -8.42
C GLY A 119 11.92 15.73 -9.79
N LYS A 120 11.67 14.50 -10.27
CA LYS A 120 10.92 14.26 -11.52
C LYS A 120 9.50 13.82 -11.23
N ASN A 121 8.61 14.80 -11.07
CA ASN A 121 7.24 14.57 -10.60
C ASN A 121 6.20 14.52 -11.73
N PHE A 122 6.62 14.40 -13.00
CA PHE A 122 5.69 14.39 -14.14
C PHE A 122 4.60 13.32 -14.03
N GLN A 123 4.98 12.11 -13.60
CA GLN A 123 4.01 11.02 -13.41
C GLN A 123 3.07 11.31 -12.23
N CYS A 124 3.62 11.77 -11.10
CA CYS A 124 2.82 12.20 -9.95
C CYS A 124 1.79 13.28 -10.34
N GLN A 125 2.21 14.30 -11.11
CA GLN A 125 1.31 15.35 -11.62
C GLN A 125 0.21 14.76 -12.51
N THR A 126 0.58 13.90 -13.46
CA THR A 126 -0.38 13.22 -14.35
C THR A 126 -1.44 12.46 -13.56
N PHE A 127 -1.04 11.64 -12.59
CA PHE A 127 -1.98 10.87 -11.78
C PHE A 127 -2.77 11.74 -10.79
N THR A 128 -2.20 12.85 -10.31
CA THR A 128 -2.90 13.82 -9.47
C THR A 128 -4.03 14.50 -10.23
N ASP A 129 -3.76 14.93 -11.47
CA ASP A 129 -4.78 15.53 -12.34
C ASP A 129 -5.90 14.54 -12.66
N MET A 130 -5.55 13.28 -12.94
CA MET A 130 -6.52 12.20 -13.12
C MET A 130 -7.35 11.94 -11.87
N TYR A 131 -6.71 11.87 -10.69
CA TYR A 131 -7.40 11.69 -9.41
C TYR A 131 -8.40 12.81 -9.15
N ASN A 132 -7.97 14.07 -9.26
CA ASN A 132 -8.82 15.24 -9.02
C ASN A 132 -9.98 15.32 -10.02
N SER A 133 -9.77 14.89 -11.26
CA SER A 133 -10.81 14.83 -12.29
C SER A 133 -11.85 13.73 -12.00
N ASN A 134 -11.41 12.57 -11.51
CA ASN A 134 -12.28 11.43 -11.23
C ASN A 134 -12.99 11.55 -9.87
N ARG A 135 -12.37 12.22 -8.89
CA ARG A 135 -12.81 12.32 -7.49
C ARG A 135 -12.75 13.78 -7.00
N PRO A 136 -13.55 14.70 -7.57
CA PRO A 136 -13.51 16.10 -7.20
C PRO A 136 -13.88 16.31 -5.73
N LYS A 137 -13.10 17.13 -5.02
CA LYS A 137 -13.40 17.53 -3.64
C LYS A 137 -14.80 18.17 -3.58
N PRO A 138 -15.60 17.89 -2.54
CA PRO A 138 -16.85 18.61 -2.32
C PRO A 138 -16.56 20.12 -2.27
N LYS A 139 -17.38 20.93 -2.94
CA LYS A 139 -17.26 22.38 -2.80
C LYS A 139 -17.48 22.76 -1.33
N PRO A 140 -16.62 23.59 -0.72
CA PRO A 140 -16.92 24.13 0.60
C PRO A 140 -18.24 24.90 0.51
N THR A 141 -19.18 24.54 1.39
CA THR A 141 -20.47 25.22 1.60
C THR A 141 -20.28 26.63 2.10
#